data_AF-A0A7S3X209-F1
#
_entry.id   AF-A0A7S3X209-F1
#
_cell.length_a   1.000
_cell.length_b   1.000
_cell.length_c   1.000
_cell.angle_alpha   90.00
_cell.angle_beta   90.00
_cell.angle_gamma   90.00
#
_symmetry.space_group_name_H-M   'P 1'
#
loop_
_entity.id
_entity.type
_entity.pdbx_description
1 polymer ?
#
loop_
_entity_poly.entity_id
_entity_poly.type
_entity_poly.pdbx_seq_one_letter_code
_entity_poly.pdbx_strand_id
1 'polypeptide(L)'
;PPPPPPPPSPPSQSPSPLSGPARLECGRAGICPESPRWADPAELHEVRCCSDTRINRWSKRSESCPWAESDAGMGGCHSDKTFAEAEAICIEAGARLCTKDELEADCTAGTGCGHDRDLIWSSDVQTTPSADPLPPPPLPPPPSASPSTALRFVECGRVGNCAEPAGWVAASELHEVRCCS
;
A
#
# COMPACT_ATOMS: atom_id res chain seq x y z
N PRO A 1 -28.78 47.32 -0.29
CA PRO A 1 -28.26 46.12 -0.99
C PRO A 1 -27.55 45.18 0.00
N PRO A 2 -27.95 43.91 0.09
CA PRO A 2 -27.24 42.94 0.92
C PRO A 2 -25.84 42.65 0.34
N PRO A 3 -24.84 42.32 1.18
CA PRO A 3 -23.52 41.94 0.71
C PRO A 3 -23.59 40.67 -0.16
N PRO A 4 -22.70 40.51 -1.15
CA PRO A 4 -22.64 39.28 -1.94
C PRO A 4 -22.32 38.09 -1.04
N PRO A 5 -22.87 36.90 -1.33
CA PRO A 5 -22.55 35.70 -0.57
C PRO A 5 -21.05 35.37 -0.69
N PRO A 6 -20.45 34.78 0.35
CA PRO A 6 -19.05 34.33 0.28
C PRO A 6 -18.87 33.29 -0.83
N PRO A 7 -17.68 33.20 -1.45
CA PRO A 7 -17.39 32.19 -2.46
C PRO A 7 -17.54 30.78 -1.88
N PRO A 8 -17.95 29.78 -2.68
CA PRO A 8 -18.04 28.40 -2.21
C PRO A 8 -16.65 27.92 -1.78
N SER A 9 -16.58 27.28 -0.61
CA SER A 9 -15.36 26.64 -0.11
C SER A 9 -14.84 25.63 -1.14
N PRO A 10 -13.51 25.47 -1.32
CA PRO A 10 -12.96 24.42 -2.16
C PRO A 10 -13.44 23.05 -1.66
N PRO A 11 -13.69 22.08 -2.55
CA PRO A 11 -14.13 20.75 -2.13
C PRO A 11 -13.10 20.20 -1.14
N SER A 12 -13.57 19.81 0.04
CA SER A 12 -12.83 18.96 0.95
C SER A 12 -12.54 17.68 0.18
N GLN A 13 -11.35 17.60 -0.41
CA GLN A 13 -10.89 16.40 -1.08
C GLN A 13 -10.76 15.35 0.02
N SER A 14 -11.77 14.50 0.11
CA SER A 14 -11.67 13.19 0.73
C SER A 14 -11.11 12.29 -0.38
N PRO A 15 -9.82 11.91 -0.38
CA PRO A 15 -9.31 10.95 -1.32
C PRO A 15 -9.44 9.56 -0.70
N SER A 16 -10.35 8.75 -1.22
CA SER A 16 -10.26 7.28 -1.20
C SER A 16 -11.23 6.75 -2.24
N PRO A 17 -10.73 5.93 -3.18
CA PRO A 17 -10.43 4.56 -2.82
C PRO A 17 -9.07 4.08 -3.36
N LEU A 18 -8.25 3.45 -2.49
CA LEU A 18 -6.94 2.80 -2.76
C LEU A 18 -5.66 3.63 -2.56
N SER A 19 -5.72 4.87 -2.06
CA SER A 19 -4.57 5.77 -1.93
C SER A 19 -3.87 5.66 -0.56
N GLY A 20 -2.98 4.69 -0.38
CA GLY A 20 -2.03 4.76 0.73
C GLY A 20 -0.87 5.72 0.44
N PRO A 21 -0.05 6.08 1.44
CA PRO A 21 1.05 7.01 1.24
C PRO A 21 2.08 6.43 0.26
N ALA A 22 2.69 7.32 -0.52
CA ALA A 22 3.78 7.00 -1.43
C ALA A 22 5.12 7.26 -0.76
N ARG A 23 6.15 6.51 -1.15
CA ARG A 23 7.46 6.57 -0.51
C ARG A 23 8.34 7.62 -1.17
N LEU A 24 8.84 8.55 -0.35
CA LEU A 24 9.89 9.49 -0.71
C LEU A 24 11.24 8.96 -0.27
N GLU A 25 12.21 9.08 -1.16
CA GLU A 25 13.61 8.77 -0.91
C GLU A 25 14.48 9.96 -1.20
N CYS A 26 15.66 10.00 -0.59
CA CYS A 26 16.62 11.03 -0.90
C CYS A 26 17.20 10.81 -2.31
N GLY A 27 17.25 11.85 -3.14
CA GLY A 27 17.80 11.75 -4.50
C GLY A 27 19.27 11.33 -4.54
N ARG A 28 20.02 11.54 -3.45
CA ARG A 28 21.34 10.94 -3.22
C ARG A 28 21.56 10.66 -1.74
N ALA A 29 21.72 9.40 -1.38
CA ALA A 29 21.76 8.93 -0.01
C ALA A 29 22.72 9.76 0.87
N GLY A 30 22.19 10.27 1.98
CA GLY A 30 22.95 11.01 2.99
C GLY A 30 23.24 12.48 2.70
N ILE A 31 22.74 13.06 1.60
CA ILE A 31 22.96 14.50 1.27
C ILE A 31 21.70 15.37 1.42
N CYS A 32 20.50 14.78 1.45
CA CYS A 32 19.26 15.52 1.64
C CYS A 32 19.15 16.12 3.06
N PRO A 33 18.58 17.33 3.19
CA PRO A 33 18.30 17.94 4.50
C PRO A 33 17.16 17.22 5.24
N GLU A 34 16.25 16.60 4.49
CA GLU A 34 15.12 15.82 5.00
C GLU A 34 15.39 14.32 4.85
N SER A 35 14.89 13.54 5.81
CA SER A 35 15.01 12.09 5.80
C SER A 35 13.91 11.43 4.93
N PRO A 36 14.19 10.27 4.30
CA PRO A 36 13.18 9.47 3.61
C PRO A 36 11.95 9.19 4.47
N ARG A 37 10.77 9.29 3.88
CA ARG A 37 9.49 9.16 4.60
C ARG A 37 8.37 8.71 3.67
N TRP A 38 7.30 8.23 4.28
CA TRP A 38 6.01 8.08 3.62
C TRP A 38 5.31 9.43 3.59
N ALA A 39 4.79 9.80 2.42
CA ALA A 39 4.15 11.08 2.17
C ALA A 39 2.80 10.91 1.49
N ASP A 40 1.95 11.93 1.57
CA ASP A 40 0.70 11.94 0.82
C ASP A 40 1.03 12.01 -0.69
N PRO A 41 0.44 11.15 -1.53
CA PRO A 41 0.74 11.14 -2.96
C PRO A 41 0.39 12.44 -3.70
N ALA A 42 -0.37 13.35 -3.09
CA ALA A 42 -0.65 14.68 -3.59
C ALA A 42 0.38 15.73 -3.16
N GLU A 43 1.37 15.39 -2.33
CA GLU A 43 2.53 16.26 -2.11
C GLU A 43 3.32 16.45 -3.41
N LEU A 44 4.07 17.54 -3.49
CA LEU A 44 4.85 17.90 -4.67
C LEU A 44 6.33 17.62 -4.37
N HIS A 45 6.94 16.76 -5.19
CA HIS A 45 8.34 16.34 -5.05
C HIS A 45 8.99 16.14 -6.42
N GLU A 46 10.29 15.98 -6.43
CA GLU A 46 11.10 15.83 -7.63
C GLU A 46 10.98 14.41 -8.22
N VAL A 47 11.19 14.31 -9.54
CA VAL A 47 11.04 13.05 -10.27
C VAL A 47 12.37 12.56 -10.81
N ARG A 48 12.63 11.26 -10.61
CA ARG A 48 13.65 10.51 -11.34
C ARG A 48 13.06 9.21 -11.85
N CYS A 49 13.46 8.85 -13.06
CA CYS A 49 12.96 7.65 -13.69
C CYS A 49 14.09 6.63 -13.87
N CYS A 50 13.72 5.36 -13.71
CA CYS A 50 14.56 4.20 -13.88
C CYS A 50 14.01 3.31 -15.00
N SER A 51 14.89 2.67 -15.75
CA SER A 51 14.54 1.69 -16.77
C SER A 51 15.48 0.49 -16.71
N ASP A 52 14.89 -0.69 -16.83
CA ASP A 52 15.63 -1.96 -16.89
C ASP A 52 16.29 -2.16 -18.28
N THR A 53 15.91 -1.35 -19.27
CA THR A 53 16.43 -1.38 -20.62
C THR A 53 17.11 -0.07 -20.99
N ARG A 54 18.06 -0.14 -21.94
CA ARG A 54 18.77 1.06 -22.39
C ARG A 54 17.84 1.97 -23.17
N ILE A 55 17.63 3.18 -22.66
CA ILE A 55 16.98 4.28 -23.37
C ILE A 55 18.04 5.26 -23.87
N ASN A 56 17.80 5.87 -25.03
CA ASN A 56 18.75 6.81 -25.61
C ASN A 56 18.88 8.06 -24.72
N ARG A 57 20.13 8.48 -24.48
CA ARG A 57 20.55 9.58 -23.57
C ARG A 57 20.47 9.30 -22.07
N TRP A 58 20.01 8.13 -21.66
CA TRP A 58 19.96 7.74 -20.26
C TRP A 58 21.31 7.17 -19.80
N SER A 59 21.58 7.22 -18.50
CA SER A 59 22.86 6.82 -17.92
C SER A 59 22.72 5.61 -17.00
N LYS A 60 23.71 4.72 -17.00
CA LYS A 60 23.80 3.59 -16.07
C LYS A 60 25.04 3.75 -15.21
N ARG A 61 24.88 3.85 -13.89
CA ARG A 61 26.01 4.12 -12.97
C ARG A 61 26.92 2.91 -12.77
N SER A 62 26.34 1.72 -12.70
CA SER A 62 27.05 0.46 -12.56
C SER A 62 26.26 -0.66 -13.22
N GLU A 63 26.89 -1.82 -13.45
CA GLU A 63 26.20 -2.95 -14.08
C GLU A 63 25.00 -3.48 -13.29
N SER A 64 24.98 -3.25 -11.98
CA SER A 64 23.92 -3.66 -11.04
C SER A 64 22.82 -2.61 -10.87
N CYS A 65 23.01 -1.39 -11.40
CA CYS A 65 22.01 -0.33 -11.37
C CYS A 65 21.13 -0.34 -12.63
N PRO A 66 19.87 0.10 -12.55
CA PRO A 66 19.07 0.40 -13.74
C PRO A 66 19.67 1.56 -14.54
N TRP A 67 19.18 1.74 -15.75
CA TRP A 67 19.34 3.01 -16.46
C TRP A 67 18.51 4.06 -15.75
N ALA A 68 19.08 5.23 -15.52
CA ALA A 68 18.43 6.31 -14.79
C ALA A 68 18.58 7.63 -15.54
N GLU A 69 17.57 8.48 -15.39
CA GLU A 69 17.49 9.80 -16.01
C GLU A 69 16.67 10.75 -15.14
N SER A 70 17.06 12.02 -15.16
CA SER A 70 16.36 13.11 -14.49
C SER A 70 16.25 14.39 -15.32
N ASP A 71 16.72 14.40 -16.59
CA ASP A 71 16.83 15.60 -17.42
C ASP A 71 16.21 15.51 -18.84
N ALA A 72 16.91 15.95 -19.89
CA ALA A 72 16.44 15.96 -21.27
C ALA A 72 16.05 14.56 -21.79
N GLY A 73 16.58 13.48 -21.21
CA GLY A 73 16.19 12.11 -21.56
C GLY A 73 14.74 11.77 -21.20
N MET A 74 14.09 12.54 -20.30
CA MET A 74 12.68 12.41 -19.91
C MET A 74 11.82 13.63 -20.30
N GLY A 75 12.29 14.45 -21.25
CA GLY A 75 11.59 15.65 -21.71
C GLY A 75 11.88 16.92 -20.90
N GLY A 76 12.79 16.86 -19.92
CA GLY A 76 13.23 18.00 -19.12
C GLY A 76 13.33 17.70 -17.62
N CYS A 77 13.70 18.71 -16.85
CA CYS A 77 13.66 18.63 -15.39
C CYS A 77 12.22 18.68 -14.89
N HIS A 78 11.82 17.70 -14.08
CA HIS A 78 10.48 17.64 -13.50
C HIS A 78 10.57 17.80 -11.98
N SER A 79 10.33 19.02 -11.51
CA SER A 79 10.14 19.36 -10.10
C SER A 79 8.66 19.55 -9.77
N ASP A 80 8.34 19.51 -8.48
CA ASP A 80 7.02 19.81 -7.94
C ASP A 80 5.90 18.96 -8.57
N LYS A 81 6.08 17.63 -8.61
CA LYS A 81 5.11 16.69 -9.15
C LYS A 81 4.47 15.86 -8.06
N THR A 82 3.17 15.60 -8.23
CA THR A 82 2.48 14.56 -7.46
C THR A 82 2.99 13.17 -7.83
N PHE A 83 2.76 12.19 -6.97
CA PHE A 83 3.15 10.80 -7.24
C PHE A 83 2.56 10.28 -8.56
N ALA A 84 1.28 10.59 -8.82
CA ALA A 84 0.60 10.19 -10.05
C ALA A 84 1.18 10.86 -11.30
N GLU A 85 1.56 12.15 -11.21
CA GLU A 85 2.25 12.84 -12.31
C GLU A 85 3.65 12.27 -12.53
N ALA A 86 4.39 11.99 -11.45
CA ALA A 86 5.73 11.41 -11.50
C ALA A 86 5.73 10.04 -12.18
N GLU A 87 4.76 9.19 -11.84
CA GLU A 87 4.54 7.90 -12.48
C GLU A 87 4.23 8.08 -13.98
N ALA A 88 3.30 8.97 -14.32
CA ALA A 88 2.92 9.24 -15.71
C ALA A 88 4.10 9.75 -16.55
N ILE A 89 4.92 10.64 -16.01
CA ILE A 89 6.13 11.17 -16.67
C ILE A 89 7.11 10.03 -16.99
N CYS A 90 7.37 9.14 -16.03
CA CYS A 90 8.26 8.02 -16.27
C CYS A 90 7.69 7.05 -17.31
N ILE A 91 6.40 6.76 -17.27
CA ILE A 91 5.73 5.88 -18.24
C ILE A 91 5.77 6.49 -19.64
N GLU A 92 5.51 7.79 -19.78
CA GLU A 92 5.59 8.50 -21.07
C GLU A 92 7.00 8.46 -21.67
N ALA A 93 8.03 8.49 -20.82
CA ALA A 93 9.43 8.32 -21.22
C ALA A 93 9.82 6.85 -21.52
N GLY A 94 8.89 5.88 -21.38
CA GLY A 94 9.15 4.46 -21.59
C GLY A 94 9.90 3.80 -20.42
N ALA A 95 9.73 4.33 -19.22
CA ALA A 95 10.44 3.95 -18.00
C ALA A 95 9.46 3.78 -16.82
N ARG A 96 10.00 3.65 -15.62
CA ARG A 96 9.25 3.54 -14.36
C ARG A 96 9.83 4.47 -13.31
N LEU A 97 9.09 4.72 -12.24
CA LEU A 97 9.70 5.27 -11.03
C LEU A 97 10.75 4.30 -10.49
N CYS A 98 11.80 4.86 -9.90
CA CYS A 98 12.85 4.08 -9.27
C CYS A 98 12.35 3.44 -7.98
N THR A 99 12.77 2.21 -7.72
CA THR A 99 12.45 1.55 -6.45
C THR A 99 13.24 2.18 -5.32
N LYS A 100 12.76 2.02 -4.09
CA LYS A 100 13.46 2.46 -2.90
C LYS A 100 14.91 1.96 -2.86
N ASP A 101 15.12 0.66 -3.06
CA ASP A 101 16.47 0.06 -2.99
C ASP A 101 17.43 0.65 -4.03
N GLU A 102 16.95 0.98 -5.23
CA GLU A 102 17.75 1.63 -6.27
C GLU A 102 18.18 3.05 -5.88
N LEU A 103 17.32 3.77 -5.16
CA LEU A 103 17.59 5.12 -4.67
C LEU A 103 18.54 5.11 -3.47
N GLU A 104 18.33 4.19 -2.53
CA GLU A 104 19.24 3.98 -1.40
C GLU A 104 20.63 3.51 -1.85
N ALA A 105 20.73 2.78 -2.97
CA ALA A 105 21.99 2.37 -3.59
C ALA A 105 22.67 3.48 -4.43
N ASP A 106 22.13 4.71 -4.44
CA ASP A 106 22.60 5.83 -5.25
C ASP A 106 22.70 5.49 -6.75
N CYS A 107 21.81 4.64 -7.27
CA CYS A 107 21.86 4.26 -8.69
C CYS A 107 21.47 5.41 -9.63
N THR A 108 20.70 6.38 -9.12
CA THR A 108 20.21 7.54 -9.87
C THR A 108 21.01 8.81 -9.58
N ALA A 109 22.03 8.73 -8.73
CA ALA A 109 22.77 9.91 -8.29
C ALA A 109 23.49 10.59 -9.46
N GLY A 110 23.37 11.93 -9.55
CA GLY A 110 24.08 12.73 -10.54
C GLY A 110 23.58 12.57 -11.98
N THR A 111 22.38 12.06 -12.21
CA THR A 111 21.79 11.87 -13.55
C THR A 111 21.19 13.16 -14.16
N GLY A 112 21.52 14.36 -13.66
CA GLY A 112 21.00 15.61 -14.23
C GLY A 112 20.59 16.69 -13.23
N CYS A 113 19.30 17.06 -13.23
CA CYS A 113 18.67 18.32 -12.79
C CYS A 113 18.85 18.80 -11.33
N GLY A 114 19.84 18.29 -10.60
CA GLY A 114 20.21 18.79 -9.27
C GLY A 114 19.38 18.23 -8.12
N HIS A 115 18.43 17.32 -8.39
CA HIS A 115 17.55 16.69 -7.38
C HIS A 115 18.28 15.75 -6.39
N ASP A 116 19.61 15.75 -6.34
CA ASP A 116 20.40 14.92 -5.42
C ASP A 116 20.19 15.32 -3.95
N ARG A 117 19.74 16.56 -3.70
CA ARG A 117 19.55 17.11 -2.34
C ARG A 117 18.08 17.17 -1.92
N ASP A 118 17.19 16.72 -2.79
CA ASP A 118 15.75 16.82 -2.59
C ASP A 118 15.15 15.42 -2.41
N LEU A 119 13.93 15.36 -1.88
CA LEU A 119 13.18 14.13 -1.76
C LEU A 119 12.51 13.81 -3.09
N ILE A 120 12.70 12.60 -3.59
CA ILE A 120 12.16 12.17 -4.87
C ILE A 120 11.15 11.04 -4.68
N TRP A 121 10.19 10.96 -5.59
CA TRP A 121 9.24 9.85 -5.61
C TRP A 121 9.93 8.53 -5.94
N SER A 122 9.70 7.52 -5.09
CA SER A 122 10.03 6.13 -5.38
C SER A 122 8.77 5.36 -5.78
N SER A 123 8.91 4.23 -6.47
CA SER A 123 7.79 3.39 -6.90
C SER A 123 7.10 2.63 -5.75
N ASP A 124 7.58 2.77 -4.52
CA ASP A 124 7.07 2.04 -3.37
C ASP A 124 5.83 2.76 -2.82
N VAL A 125 4.72 2.04 -2.75
CA VAL A 125 3.44 2.54 -2.23
C VAL A 125 2.99 1.66 -1.08
N GLN A 126 2.63 2.27 0.04
CA GLN A 126 2.09 1.50 1.13
C GLN A 126 0.65 1.22 0.76
N THR A 127 0.33 -0.02 0.43
CA THR A 127 -1.07 -0.43 0.43
C THR A 127 -1.52 -0.37 1.87
N THR A 128 -2.19 0.71 2.27
CA THR A 128 -3.01 0.66 3.47
C THR A 128 -4.01 -0.47 3.19
N PRO A 129 -4.05 -1.54 4.01
CA PRO A 129 -5.24 -2.37 4.00
C PRO A 129 -6.36 -1.42 4.44
N SER A 130 -7.06 -0.86 3.45
CA SER A 130 -8.38 -0.30 3.65
C SER A 130 -9.08 -1.36 4.46
N ALA A 131 -9.42 -1.05 5.72
CA ALA A 131 -10.19 -1.93 6.59
C ALA A 131 -11.21 -2.63 5.70
N ASP A 132 -11.09 -3.95 5.60
CA ASP A 132 -11.68 -4.89 4.65
C ASP A 132 -12.54 -4.28 3.51
N PRO A 133 -12.40 -4.69 2.23
CA PRO A 133 -13.59 -4.66 1.40
C PRO A 133 -14.62 -5.48 2.17
N LEU A 134 -15.65 -4.81 2.72
CA LEU A 134 -16.80 -5.47 3.30
C LEU A 134 -17.08 -6.66 2.38
N PRO A 135 -17.07 -7.91 2.88
CA PRO A 135 -17.38 -9.05 2.04
C PRO A 135 -18.66 -8.68 1.29
N PRO A 136 -18.74 -8.94 -0.04
CA PRO A 136 -19.93 -8.61 -0.82
C PRO A 136 -21.14 -9.07 -0.01
N PRO A 137 -22.23 -8.28 0.07
CA PRO A 137 -23.42 -8.71 0.80
C PRO A 137 -23.72 -10.13 0.34
N PRO A 138 -23.89 -11.09 1.28
CA PRO A 138 -23.98 -12.48 0.90
C PRO A 138 -25.06 -12.60 -0.16
N LEU A 139 -24.68 -13.14 -1.33
CA LEU A 139 -25.65 -13.55 -2.33
C LEU A 139 -26.73 -14.36 -1.60
N PRO A 140 -28.02 -14.20 -1.96
CA PRO A 140 -29.07 -15.00 -1.34
C PRO A 140 -28.64 -16.46 -1.42
N PRO A 141 -28.69 -17.21 -0.30
CA PRO A 141 -28.13 -18.54 -0.28
C PRO A 141 -28.80 -19.40 -1.35
N PRO A 142 -28.04 -20.22 -2.12
CA PRO A 142 -28.68 -21.29 -2.86
C PRO A 142 -29.49 -22.12 -1.85
N PRO A 143 -30.72 -22.54 -2.18
CA PRO A 143 -31.50 -23.32 -1.23
C PRO A 143 -30.74 -24.63 -0.95
N SER A 144 -30.40 -24.81 0.32
CA SER A 144 -30.10 -26.08 0.98
C SER A 144 -28.74 -26.75 0.68
N ALA A 145 -27.84 -26.74 1.67
CA ALA A 145 -27.50 -27.92 2.49
C ALA A 145 -26.12 -27.80 3.19
N SER A 146 -26.13 -27.62 4.53
CA SER A 146 -25.28 -28.30 5.53
C SER A 146 -24.74 -27.35 6.63
N PRO A 147 -25.23 -27.43 7.87
CA PRO A 147 -24.53 -26.85 9.02
C PRO A 147 -23.32 -27.74 9.38
N SER A 148 -22.12 -27.16 9.47
CA SER A 148 -21.01 -27.84 10.15
C SER A 148 -21.28 -27.82 11.66
N THR A 149 -21.92 -28.86 12.15
CA THR A 149 -22.24 -29.07 13.56
C THR A 149 -20.93 -29.32 14.32
N ALA A 150 -20.41 -28.30 15.01
CA ALA A 150 -19.30 -28.51 15.93
C ALA A 150 -19.76 -29.47 17.03
N LEU A 151 -19.18 -30.66 17.11
CA LEU A 151 -19.49 -31.65 18.15
C LEU A 151 -18.55 -31.46 19.37
N ARG A 152 -19.04 -31.84 20.55
CA ARG A 152 -18.32 -31.90 21.82
C ARG A 152 -18.58 -33.26 22.46
N PHE A 153 -17.58 -33.80 23.14
CA PHE A 153 -17.71 -35.09 23.80
C PHE A 153 -18.19 -34.87 25.24
N VAL A 154 -19.28 -35.54 25.61
CA VAL A 154 -19.85 -35.49 26.97
C VAL A 154 -19.71 -36.86 27.61
N GLU A 155 -19.22 -36.86 28.84
CA GLU A 155 -19.02 -38.07 29.64
C GLU A 155 -19.83 -38.03 30.94
N CYS A 156 -20.04 -39.21 31.52
CA CYS A 156 -20.78 -39.33 32.76
C CYS A 156 -19.98 -38.77 33.95
N GLY A 157 -20.50 -37.75 34.62
CA GLY A 157 -19.85 -37.12 35.77
C GLY A 157 -19.68 -38.00 37.02
N ARG A 158 -20.27 -39.21 37.03
CA ARG A 158 -19.98 -40.30 38.00
C ARG A 158 -20.29 -41.66 37.34
N VAL A 159 -19.25 -42.42 37.04
CA VAL A 159 -19.34 -43.74 36.38
C VAL A 159 -20.43 -44.63 37.04
N GLY A 160 -21.37 -45.13 36.23
CA GLY A 160 -22.46 -46.02 36.65
C GLY A 160 -23.74 -45.36 37.18
N ASN A 161 -23.83 -44.02 37.20
CA ASN A 161 -25.04 -43.28 37.62
C ASN A 161 -25.72 -42.50 36.48
N CYS A 162 -25.26 -42.61 35.24
CA CYS A 162 -25.92 -42.02 34.09
C CYS A 162 -26.75 -43.09 33.36
N ALA A 163 -27.99 -42.74 33.02
CA ALA A 163 -28.85 -43.59 32.20
C ALA A 163 -28.36 -43.68 30.74
N GLU A 164 -27.66 -42.65 30.27
CA GLU A 164 -27.15 -42.51 28.91
C GLU A 164 -25.62 -42.70 28.87
N PRO A 165 -25.07 -43.34 27.82
CA PRO A 165 -23.64 -43.51 27.63
C PRO A 165 -22.94 -42.23 27.15
N ALA A 166 -21.62 -42.16 27.34
CA ALA A 166 -20.80 -41.05 26.84
C ALA A 166 -20.81 -40.98 25.30
N GLY A 167 -20.81 -39.77 24.73
CA GLY A 167 -20.96 -39.57 23.30
C GLY A 167 -20.66 -38.16 22.79
N TRP A 168 -20.59 -38.03 21.47
CA TRP A 168 -20.42 -36.76 20.77
C TRP A 168 -21.79 -36.11 20.53
N VAL A 169 -21.97 -34.90 21.05
CA VAL A 169 -23.21 -34.11 20.97
C VAL A 169 -22.93 -32.77 20.32
N ALA A 170 -23.96 -32.10 19.79
CA ALA A 170 -23.78 -30.79 19.19
C ALA A 170 -23.36 -29.76 20.26
N ALA A 171 -22.42 -28.87 19.93
CA ALA A 171 -21.92 -27.86 20.86
C ALA A 171 -22.99 -26.86 21.34
N SER A 172 -24.14 -26.82 20.67
CA SER A 172 -25.32 -26.04 21.07
C SER A 172 -26.20 -26.77 22.09
N GLU A 173 -25.96 -28.05 22.38
CA GLU A 173 -26.73 -28.81 23.36
C GLU A 173 -26.23 -28.53 24.77
N LEU A 174 -27.15 -28.10 25.63
CA LEU A 174 -26.86 -27.74 27.01
C LEU A 174 -26.70 -29.00 27.87
N HIS A 175 -25.59 -29.08 28.60
CA HIS A 175 -25.27 -30.20 29.49
C HIS A 175 -24.85 -29.68 30.88
N GLU A 176 -24.98 -30.54 31.89
CA GLU A 176 -24.62 -30.19 33.27
C GLU A 176 -23.10 -30.06 33.43
N VAL A 177 -22.65 -29.06 34.19
CA VAL A 177 -21.23 -28.72 34.38
C VAL A 177 -20.81 -28.97 35.82
N ARG A 178 -19.66 -29.62 36.02
CA ARG A 178 -18.99 -29.75 37.33
C ARG A 178 -17.61 -29.12 37.28
N CYS A 179 -17.38 -28.14 38.13
CA CYS A 179 -16.08 -27.46 38.26
C CYS A 179 -15.22 -28.17 39.31
N CYS A 180 -13.93 -28.34 39.03
CA CYS A 180 -12.94 -28.79 40.02
C CYS A 180 -12.43 -27.58 40.82
N SER A 181 -12.13 -27.79 42.10
CA SER A 181 -11.41 -26.84 42.97
C SER A 181 -9.99 -27.30 43.19
#